data_AF-A0A7S2W2Z1-F1
#
_entry.id   AF-A0A7S2W2Z1-F1
#
_cell.length_a   1.000
_cell.length_b   1.000
_cell.length_c   1.000
_cell.angle_alpha   90.00
_cell.angle_beta   90.00
_cell.angle_gamma   90.00
#
_symmetry.space_group_name_H-M   'P 1'
#
loop_
_entity.id
_entity.type
_entity.pdbx_description
1 polymer ?
#
loop_
_entity_poly.entity_id
_entity_poly.type
_entity_poly.pdbx_seq_one_letter_code
_entity_poly.pdbx_strand_id
1 'polypeptide(L)'
;MRLLLVCCCVCAVVGWDNSASAIAEVIKVLDSNKEFFDKEMFVVRSYPKGKPRESTMYRYKDFRKALEIMYTIGVGNKRVFMGAQTPLGRVEYKYGLVNIATFLAQSVEESIRFDLCDQVSEDFGNEYFAVSNSCGQYEESYQDMQCVEAERHMQCKVDPMMHVIAMSNAKWKGAPGPLRCGPKTMYPFTGFWNFSADCGECTDYIGQLAGKEDSSKPYANMAGREDIEGCCWWGRGVLRENGICHVGKLNYFLGARAHQEKRMSLYPSIDFCKDPEAVCPRAKMDCRVVCMG
;
A
#
# COMPACT_ATOMS: atom_id res chain seq x y z
N MET A 1 -16.43 -3.96 -2.08
CA MET A 1 -16.81 -3.99 -0.65
C MET A 1 -15.54 -4.07 0.18
N ARG A 2 -14.80 -2.95 0.30
CA ARG A 2 -13.63 -2.87 1.19
C ARG A 2 -14.13 -3.03 2.61
N LEU A 3 -13.52 -3.90 3.41
CA LEU A 3 -13.87 -4.07 4.81
C LEU A 3 -13.69 -2.74 5.53
N LEU A 4 -14.79 -1.99 5.62
CA LEU A 4 -15.08 -1.12 6.75
C LEU A 4 -15.15 -2.06 7.95
N LEU A 5 -13.98 -2.31 8.54
CA LEU A 5 -13.83 -2.76 9.91
C LEU A 5 -14.30 -1.61 10.80
N VAL A 6 -15.61 -1.37 10.76
CA VAL A 6 -16.36 -0.84 11.89
C VAL A 6 -16.29 -1.95 12.92
N CYS A 7 -15.16 -2.00 13.65
CA CYS A 7 -15.19 -2.57 14.97
C CYS A 7 -16.12 -1.66 15.77
N CYS A 8 -17.40 -2.03 15.77
CA CYS A 8 -18.45 -1.45 16.57
C CYS A 8 -18.18 -1.85 18.03
N CYS A 9 -17.12 -1.27 18.58
CA CYS A 9 -16.83 -1.12 19.99
C CYS A 9 -16.17 0.24 20.12
N VAL A 10 -16.93 1.30 19.86
CA VAL A 10 -16.67 2.63 20.41
C VAL A 10 -16.85 2.51 21.92
N CYS A 11 -15.89 1.89 22.57
CA CYS A 11 -15.47 2.27 23.90
C CYS A 11 -14.29 3.21 23.68
N ALA A 12 -14.59 4.45 23.25
CA ALA A 12 -13.72 5.57 23.55
C ALA A 12 -13.74 5.77 25.07
N VAL A 13 -13.05 4.88 25.80
CA VAL A 13 -12.73 5.11 27.20
C VAL A 13 -11.61 6.12 27.19
N VAL A 14 -11.97 7.37 27.43
CA VAL A 14 -11.04 8.43 27.80
C VAL A 14 -10.13 7.88 28.92
N GLY A 15 -8.84 7.71 28.66
CA GLY A 15 -7.82 7.43 29.69
C GLY A 15 -7.13 6.06 29.68
N TRP A 16 -7.13 5.29 28.59
CA TRP A 16 -6.30 4.06 28.48
C TRP A 16 -5.14 4.28 27.51
N ASP A 17 -4.11 5.00 27.98
CA ASP A 17 -2.83 5.05 27.30
C ASP A 17 -2.13 3.67 27.35
N ASN A 18 -1.26 3.41 26.38
CA ASN A 18 -0.43 2.22 26.38
C ASN A 18 0.35 2.11 27.69
N SER A 19 0.24 0.99 28.41
CA SER A 19 1.07 0.77 29.59
C SER A 19 2.43 0.20 29.20
N ALA A 20 3.50 0.62 29.90
CA ALA A 20 4.83 0.08 29.68
C ALA A 20 4.88 -1.45 29.86
N SER A 21 4.12 -1.97 30.82
CA SER A 21 3.96 -3.41 31.07
C SER A 21 3.31 -4.14 29.90
N ALA A 22 2.28 -3.56 29.27
CA ALA A 22 1.63 -4.15 28.12
C ALA A 22 2.53 -4.15 26.88
N ILE A 23 3.21 -3.02 26.62
CA ILE A 23 4.20 -2.92 25.52
C ILE A 23 5.27 -4.00 25.69
N ALA A 24 5.83 -4.17 26.89
CA ALA A 24 6.87 -5.15 27.15
C ALA A 24 6.40 -6.58 26.84
N GLU A 25 5.18 -6.97 27.26
CA GLU A 25 4.64 -8.30 26.97
C GLU A 25 4.33 -8.50 25.48
N VAL A 26 3.77 -7.50 24.78
CA VAL A 26 3.57 -7.59 23.31
C VAL A 26 4.90 -7.80 22.61
N ILE A 27 5.89 -6.94 22.89
CA ILE A 27 7.21 -7.01 22.22
C ILE A 27 7.91 -8.33 22.52
N LYS A 28 7.84 -8.83 23.76
CA LYS A 28 8.37 -10.15 24.13
C LYS A 28 7.74 -11.28 23.32
N VAL A 29 6.42 -11.27 23.14
CA VAL A 29 5.70 -12.27 22.33
C VAL A 29 6.15 -12.18 20.87
N LEU A 30 6.21 -10.99 20.28
CA LEU A 30 6.65 -10.83 18.89
C LEU A 30 8.11 -11.29 18.70
N ASP A 31 9.02 -10.84 19.57
CA ASP A 31 10.47 -11.11 19.44
C ASP A 31 10.80 -12.59 19.64
N SER A 32 10.06 -13.28 20.52
CA SER A 32 10.18 -14.73 20.73
C SER A 32 9.69 -15.53 19.52
N ASN A 33 8.87 -14.93 18.65
CA ASN A 33 8.34 -15.56 17.45
C ASN A 33 8.97 -15.02 16.15
N LYS A 34 10.03 -14.21 16.21
CA LYS A 34 10.62 -13.54 15.03
C LYS A 34 10.90 -14.46 13.83
N GLU A 35 11.27 -15.71 14.08
CA GLU A 35 11.52 -16.67 12.99
C GLU A 35 10.24 -17.08 12.27
N PHE A 36 9.13 -17.22 13.00
CA PHE A 36 7.82 -17.49 12.40
C PHE A 36 7.40 -16.36 11.46
N PHE A 37 7.66 -15.10 11.84
CA PHE A 37 7.36 -13.95 10.98
C PHE A 37 8.08 -14.07 9.63
N ASP A 38 9.38 -14.31 9.60
CA ASP A 38 10.13 -14.35 8.33
C ASP A 38 9.93 -15.67 7.56
N LYS A 39 9.79 -16.82 8.25
CA LYS A 39 9.79 -18.16 7.64
C LYS A 39 8.41 -18.73 7.31
N GLU A 40 7.34 -18.18 7.89
CA GLU A 40 5.97 -18.71 7.74
C GLU A 40 4.96 -17.65 7.29
N MET A 41 5.02 -16.46 7.89
CA MET A 41 4.02 -15.41 7.66
C MET A 41 4.41 -14.44 6.54
N PHE A 42 5.64 -13.93 6.54
CA PHE A 42 6.20 -13.06 5.50
C PHE A 42 6.83 -13.89 4.38
N VAL A 43 6.03 -14.83 3.88
CA VAL A 43 6.41 -15.81 2.87
C VAL A 43 5.58 -15.61 1.63
N VAL A 44 6.28 -15.61 0.51
CA VAL A 44 5.70 -15.54 -0.82
C VAL A 44 5.19 -16.92 -1.18
N ARG A 45 3.89 -17.01 -1.47
CA ARG A 45 3.21 -18.24 -1.87
C ARG A 45 2.74 -18.07 -3.30
N SER A 46 3.67 -18.18 -4.25
CA SER A 46 3.38 -18.02 -5.68
C SER A 46 2.54 -19.19 -6.20
N TYR A 47 1.26 -18.92 -6.46
CA TYR A 47 0.34 -19.86 -7.10
C TYR A 47 0.63 -19.96 -8.62
N PRO A 48 0.49 -21.13 -9.28
CA PRO A 48 0.15 -22.46 -8.74
C PRO A 48 1.34 -23.39 -8.46
N LYS A 49 2.59 -23.00 -8.74
CA LYS A 49 3.76 -23.93 -8.74
C LYS A 49 5.02 -23.43 -8.04
N GLY A 50 5.00 -22.28 -7.37
CA GLY A 50 6.18 -21.75 -6.69
C GLY A 50 6.44 -22.45 -5.35
N LYS A 51 7.69 -22.85 -5.09
CA LYS A 51 8.11 -23.20 -3.73
C LYS A 51 7.97 -21.95 -2.85
N PRO A 52 7.38 -22.05 -1.65
CA PRO A 52 7.36 -20.95 -0.71
C PRO A 52 8.78 -20.41 -0.48
N ARG A 53 8.91 -19.08 -0.44
CA ARG A 53 10.17 -18.40 -0.15
C ARG A 53 9.93 -17.21 0.75
N GLU A 54 10.93 -16.81 1.51
CA GLU A 54 10.87 -15.56 2.29
C GLU A 54 10.58 -14.36 1.38
N SER A 55 9.81 -13.40 1.90
CA SER A 55 9.60 -12.11 1.25
C SER A 55 10.92 -11.33 1.20
N THR A 56 11.16 -10.70 0.06
CA THR A 56 12.29 -9.77 -0.09
C THR A 56 11.91 -8.35 0.31
N MET A 57 10.60 -8.06 0.29
CA MET A 57 10.02 -6.75 0.60
C MET A 57 9.68 -6.59 2.08
N TYR A 58 9.20 -7.65 2.73
CA TYR A 58 8.65 -7.62 4.09
C TYR A 58 9.46 -8.50 5.02
N ARG A 59 10.01 -7.92 6.08
CA ARG A 59 10.86 -8.59 7.07
C ARG A 59 10.45 -8.21 8.48
N TYR A 60 10.56 -9.14 9.42
CA TYR A 60 10.26 -8.93 10.83
C TYR A 60 10.99 -7.71 11.40
N LYS A 61 12.26 -7.55 11.07
CA LYS A 61 13.08 -6.40 11.51
C LYS A 61 12.42 -5.06 11.16
N ASP A 62 11.93 -4.91 9.94
CA ASP A 62 11.35 -3.67 9.46
C ASP A 62 9.94 -3.46 10.05
N PHE A 63 9.16 -4.55 10.18
CA PHE A 63 7.88 -4.54 10.88
C PHE A 63 8.03 -4.11 12.35
N ARG A 64 8.99 -4.67 13.10
CA ARG A 64 9.25 -4.33 14.51
C ARG A 64 9.62 -2.86 14.69
N LYS A 65 10.46 -2.33 13.81
CA LYS A 65 10.86 -0.91 13.82
C LYS A 65 9.68 0.01 13.51
N ALA A 66 8.87 -0.34 12.52
CA ALA A 66 7.66 0.41 12.19
C ALA A 66 6.64 0.39 13.34
N LEU A 67 6.40 -0.78 13.94
CA LEU A 67 5.51 -0.92 15.09
C LEU A 67 5.98 -0.04 16.27
N GLU A 68 7.29 -0.04 16.55
CA GLU A 68 7.90 0.83 17.56
C GLU A 68 7.60 2.31 17.33
N ILE A 69 7.79 2.79 16.10
CA ILE A 69 7.43 4.15 15.73
C ILE A 69 5.93 4.40 15.96
N MET A 70 5.07 3.45 15.57
CA MET A 70 3.62 3.62 15.62
C MET A 70 3.04 3.62 17.05
N TYR A 71 3.65 2.92 18.02
CA TYR A 71 3.18 2.97 19.42
C TYR A 71 3.89 4.02 20.28
N THR A 72 5.07 4.51 19.88
CA THR A 72 5.79 5.58 20.62
C THR A 72 5.46 6.97 20.08
N ILE A 73 5.65 7.17 18.78
CA ILE A 73 5.45 8.44 18.09
C ILE A 73 4.00 8.54 17.61
N GLY A 74 3.56 7.58 16.79
CA GLY A 74 2.24 7.55 16.17
C GLY A 74 2.12 8.44 14.92
N VAL A 75 0.88 8.68 14.51
CA VAL A 75 0.52 9.52 13.34
C VAL A 75 -0.57 10.50 13.77
N GLY A 76 -0.30 11.80 13.64
CA GLY A 76 -1.19 12.82 14.19
C GLY A 76 -1.32 12.66 15.71
N ASN A 77 -2.55 12.46 16.21
CA ASN A 77 -2.84 12.18 17.61
C ASN A 77 -3.13 10.69 17.90
N LYS A 78 -2.93 9.80 16.92
CA LYS A 78 -3.20 8.37 17.05
C LYS A 78 -1.91 7.58 17.24
N ARG A 79 -1.96 6.56 18.10
CA ARG A 79 -0.92 5.55 18.27
C ARG A 79 -1.53 4.17 18.17
N VAL A 80 -0.72 3.18 17.78
CA VAL A 80 -1.14 1.77 17.86
C VAL A 80 -1.34 1.42 19.33
N PHE A 81 -2.53 0.88 19.64
CA PHE A 81 -2.84 0.42 20.99
C PHE A 81 -2.19 -0.95 21.23
N MET A 82 -1.29 -0.99 22.22
CA MET A 82 -0.49 -2.15 22.63
C MET A 82 -1.07 -2.85 23.86
N GLY A 83 -2.14 -2.31 24.45
CA GLY A 83 -2.75 -2.78 25.68
C GLY A 83 -2.51 -1.81 26.84
N ALA A 84 -3.26 -2.04 27.92
CA ALA A 84 -3.21 -1.20 29.12
C ALA A 84 -3.09 -2.06 30.39
N GLN A 85 -2.89 -1.38 31.51
CA GLN A 85 -2.98 -1.98 32.84
C GLN A 85 -4.28 -1.55 33.50
N THR A 86 -5.06 -2.53 33.96
CA THR A 86 -6.34 -2.24 34.63
C THR A 86 -6.11 -1.69 36.03
N PRO A 87 -7.12 -1.04 36.64
CA PRO A 87 -7.06 -0.60 38.04
C PRO A 87 -6.79 -1.74 39.04
N LEU A 88 -7.08 -2.99 38.65
CA LEU A 88 -6.79 -4.20 39.42
C LEU A 88 -5.37 -4.77 39.19
N GLY A 89 -4.52 -4.03 38.47
CA GLY A 89 -3.14 -4.42 38.18
C GLY A 89 -2.97 -5.47 37.07
N ARG A 90 -4.04 -5.85 36.35
CA ARG A 90 -3.96 -6.82 35.25
C ARG A 90 -3.41 -6.16 33.99
N VAL A 91 -2.49 -6.82 33.30
CA VAL A 91 -1.91 -6.33 32.03
C VAL A 91 -2.66 -6.94 30.85
N GLU A 92 -3.35 -6.12 30.06
CA GLU A 92 -4.22 -6.55 28.96
C GLU A 92 -3.54 -6.46 27.59
N TYR A 93 -2.30 -6.94 27.49
CA TYR A 93 -1.48 -6.91 26.27
C TYR A 93 -2.09 -7.71 25.10
N LYS A 94 -3.03 -8.62 25.38
CA LYS A 94 -3.71 -9.43 24.36
C LYS A 94 -4.50 -8.58 23.36
N TYR A 95 -5.03 -7.42 23.75
CA TYR A 95 -5.68 -6.50 22.81
C TYR A 95 -4.68 -5.94 21.78
N GLY A 96 -3.46 -5.61 22.22
CA GLY A 96 -2.39 -5.19 21.31
C GLY A 96 -2.02 -6.29 20.32
N LEU A 97 -1.92 -7.54 20.78
CA LEU A 97 -1.67 -8.69 19.89
C LEU A 97 -2.79 -8.90 18.88
N VAL A 98 -4.07 -8.74 19.27
CA VAL A 98 -5.21 -8.86 18.35
C VAL A 98 -5.16 -7.75 17.28
N ASN A 99 -4.91 -6.50 17.66
CA ASN A 99 -4.78 -5.39 16.71
C ASN A 99 -3.69 -5.65 15.66
N ILE A 100 -2.52 -6.13 16.13
CA ILE A 100 -1.39 -6.49 15.28
C ILE A 100 -1.74 -7.66 14.37
N ALA A 101 -2.38 -8.70 14.90
CA ALA A 101 -2.78 -9.87 14.12
C ALA A 101 -3.78 -9.51 13.02
N THR A 102 -4.77 -8.66 13.30
CA THR A 102 -5.74 -8.19 12.30
C THR A 102 -5.06 -7.39 11.19
N PHE A 103 -4.16 -6.47 11.54
CA PHE A 103 -3.40 -5.70 10.56
C PHE A 103 -2.54 -6.62 9.67
N LEU A 104 -1.85 -7.59 10.27
CA LEU A 104 -0.99 -8.53 9.55
C LEU A 104 -1.80 -9.50 8.68
N ALA A 105 -2.97 -9.94 9.13
CA ALA A 105 -3.84 -10.80 8.33
C ALA A 105 -4.27 -10.11 7.03
N GLN A 106 -4.71 -8.84 7.12
CA GLN A 106 -5.04 -8.06 5.93
C GLN A 106 -3.81 -7.83 5.04
N SER A 107 -2.68 -7.45 5.66
CA SER A 107 -1.41 -7.23 4.98
C SER A 107 -0.94 -8.46 4.19
N VAL A 108 -1.11 -9.65 4.76
CA VAL A 108 -0.71 -10.91 4.10
C VAL A 108 -1.49 -11.12 2.81
N GLU A 109 -2.79 -10.85 2.83
CA GLU A 109 -3.61 -11.07 1.65
C GLU A 109 -3.44 -10.02 0.57
N GLU A 110 -3.29 -8.76 0.97
CA GLU A 110 -3.18 -7.67 0.00
C GLU A 110 -1.82 -7.65 -0.70
N SER A 111 -0.72 -7.97 0.00
CA SER A 111 0.61 -7.66 -0.51
C SER A 111 1.68 -8.71 -0.22
N ILE A 112 1.77 -9.21 1.02
CA ILE A 112 2.94 -9.97 1.46
C ILE A 112 3.01 -11.34 0.77
N ARG A 113 1.88 -12.05 0.62
CA ARG A 113 1.86 -13.37 -0.02
C ARG A 113 2.34 -13.37 -1.47
N PHE A 114 2.35 -12.20 -2.11
CA PHE A 114 2.76 -12.01 -3.49
C PHE A 114 4.10 -11.27 -3.64
N ASP A 115 4.71 -10.82 -2.54
CA ASP A 115 5.90 -9.95 -2.56
C ASP A 115 5.64 -8.66 -3.39
N LEU A 116 4.46 -8.06 -3.22
CA LEU A 116 4.03 -6.86 -3.93
C LEU A 116 4.03 -5.65 -2.99
N CYS A 117 4.31 -4.47 -3.53
CA CYS A 117 4.11 -3.21 -2.83
C CYS A 117 3.08 -2.34 -3.56
N ASP A 118 3.05 -2.45 -4.87
CA ASP A 118 2.09 -1.78 -5.73
C ASP A 118 0.88 -2.68 -5.97
N GLN A 119 -0.27 -2.03 -6.12
CA GLN A 119 -1.39 -2.61 -6.79
C GLN A 119 -1.00 -3.03 -8.20
N VAL A 120 -1.56 -4.16 -8.64
CA VAL A 120 -1.33 -4.72 -9.96
C VAL A 120 -2.55 -4.49 -10.82
N SER A 121 -2.39 -4.56 -12.15
CA SER A 121 -3.55 -4.60 -13.03
C SER A 121 -4.22 -5.98 -12.92
N GLU A 122 -5.36 -6.01 -12.24
CA GLU A 122 -6.17 -7.18 -11.93
C GLU A 122 -7.60 -7.07 -12.46
N ASP A 123 -8.05 -5.85 -12.79
CA ASP A 123 -9.36 -5.62 -13.40
C ASP A 123 -9.34 -6.02 -14.88
N PHE A 124 -9.70 -7.28 -15.10
CA PHE A 124 -9.95 -7.84 -16.41
C PHE A 124 -11.37 -7.44 -16.81
N GLY A 125 -11.47 -6.40 -17.65
CA GLY A 125 -12.76 -5.89 -18.13
C GLY A 125 -13.44 -6.84 -19.10
N ASN A 126 -13.83 -6.36 -20.28
CA ASN A 126 -14.57 -7.18 -21.24
C ASN A 126 -13.73 -8.34 -21.83
N GLU A 127 -12.50 -8.04 -22.27
CA GLU A 127 -11.66 -9.03 -22.99
C GLU A 127 -10.15 -8.93 -22.65
N TYR A 128 -9.71 -7.77 -22.17
CA TYR A 128 -8.31 -7.48 -21.86
C TYR A 128 -8.18 -6.62 -20.61
N PHE A 129 -6.97 -6.58 -20.05
CA PHE A 129 -6.64 -5.61 -18.99
C PHE A 129 -6.35 -4.25 -19.65
N ALA A 130 -7.12 -3.21 -19.31
CA ALA A 130 -6.85 -1.89 -19.84
C ALA A 130 -5.55 -1.32 -19.25
N VAL A 131 -4.70 -0.67 -20.05
CA VAL A 131 -3.50 0.01 -19.52
C VAL A 131 -3.90 1.19 -18.62
N SER A 132 -5.06 1.79 -18.89
CA SER A 132 -5.71 2.82 -18.07
C SER A 132 -6.22 2.32 -16.72
N ASN A 133 -6.12 1.02 -16.40
CA ASN A 133 -6.29 0.50 -15.04
C ASN A 133 -5.36 1.20 -14.02
N SER A 134 -4.27 1.80 -14.50
CA SER A 134 -3.38 2.66 -13.70
C SER A 134 -4.11 3.85 -13.05
N CYS A 135 -5.28 4.23 -13.56
CA CYS A 135 -6.09 5.34 -13.05
C CYS A 135 -7.28 4.94 -12.20
N GLY A 136 -7.56 3.64 -12.13
CA GLY A 136 -8.81 3.16 -11.58
C GLY A 136 -9.10 1.76 -12.05
N GLN A 137 -9.48 0.90 -11.12
CA GLN A 137 -9.89 -0.47 -11.34
C GLN A 137 -11.25 -0.67 -10.68
N TYR A 138 -12.06 -1.59 -11.19
CA TYR A 138 -13.38 -1.90 -10.63
C TYR A 138 -14.30 -0.67 -10.58
N GLU A 139 -14.32 0.09 -11.68
CA GLU A 139 -15.06 1.35 -11.85
C GLU A 139 -14.61 2.49 -10.93
N GLU A 140 -13.52 2.31 -10.17
CA GLU A 140 -12.92 3.36 -9.36
C GLU A 140 -12.20 4.42 -10.24
N SER A 141 -11.97 5.59 -9.66
CA SER A 141 -11.19 6.68 -10.27
C SER A 141 -10.26 7.30 -9.23
N TYR A 142 -8.98 6.95 -9.25
CA TYR A 142 -8.04 7.27 -8.17
C TYR A 142 -7.81 8.77 -8.00
N GLN A 143 -7.78 9.52 -9.10
CA GLN A 143 -7.65 10.98 -9.10
C GLN A 143 -8.91 11.70 -8.58
N ASP A 144 -10.06 11.02 -8.55
CA ASP A 144 -11.33 11.56 -8.07
C ASP A 144 -11.68 11.10 -6.65
N MET A 145 -10.84 10.26 -6.04
CA MET A 145 -10.95 9.85 -4.62
C MET A 145 -10.56 10.97 -3.66
N GLN A 146 -11.40 11.99 -3.61
CA GLN A 146 -11.24 13.15 -2.75
C GLN A 146 -11.47 12.77 -1.28
N CYS A 147 -10.82 13.52 -0.38
CA CYS A 147 -11.15 13.40 1.04
C CYS A 147 -12.54 13.99 1.31
N VAL A 148 -13.14 13.57 2.43
CA VAL A 148 -14.32 14.27 2.99
C VAL A 148 -13.99 15.74 3.25
N GLU A 149 -15.00 16.61 3.26
CA GLU A 149 -14.82 18.06 3.30
C GLU A 149 -13.88 18.53 4.42
N ALA A 150 -14.03 17.99 5.64
CA ALA A 150 -13.19 18.34 6.79
C ALA A 150 -11.70 18.03 6.58
N GLU A 151 -11.37 17.06 5.72
CA GLU A 151 -10.02 16.59 5.43
C GLU A 151 -9.55 16.95 4.02
N ARG A 152 -10.38 17.65 3.24
CA ARG A 152 -10.08 18.03 1.84
C ARG A 152 -8.79 18.83 1.72
N HIS A 153 -8.45 19.60 2.75
CA HIS A 153 -7.19 20.32 2.81
C HIS A 153 -5.96 19.40 2.86
N MET A 154 -6.09 18.11 3.19
CA MET A 154 -4.98 17.15 3.29
C MET A 154 -4.66 16.46 1.95
N GLN A 155 -5.60 16.39 1.00
CA GLN A 155 -5.45 15.62 -0.23
C GLN A 155 -4.35 16.18 -1.15
N CYS A 156 -3.78 15.31 -2.00
CA CYS A 156 -2.88 15.75 -3.05
C CYS A 156 -3.62 16.52 -4.15
N LYS A 157 -2.91 17.45 -4.81
CA LYS A 157 -3.37 18.01 -6.09
C LYS A 157 -3.03 17.02 -7.21
N VAL A 158 -3.96 16.81 -8.13
CA VAL A 158 -3.71 16.02 -9.35
C VAL A 158 -2.70 16.78 -10.20
N ASP A 159 -1.62 16.08 -10.57
CA ASP A 159 -0.56 16.61 -11.43
C ASP A 159 -0.59 15.85 -12.76
N PRO A 160 -1.07 16.48 -13.86
CA PRO A 160 -1.15 15.82 -15.17
C PRO A 160 0.23 15.52 -15.75
N MET A 161 1.28 16.19 -15.28
CA MET A 161 2.65 15.98 -15.75
C MET A 161 3.40 14.91 -14.94
N MET A 162 2.79 14.37 -13.87
CA MET A 162 3.43 13.33 -13.08
C MET A 162 3.61 12.06 -13.92
N HIS A 163 4.84 11.55 -13.92
CA HIS A 163 5.22 10.32 -14.60
C HIS A 163 5.85 9.36 -13.60
N VAL A 164 5.21 8.21 -13.39
CA VAL A 164 5.62 7.19 -12.43
C VAL A 164 5.34 5.83 -13.04
N ILE A 165 6.23 4.87 -12.75
CA ILE A 165 6.06 3.45 -13.05
C ILE A 165 6.14 2.72 -11.72
N ALA A 166 5.16 1.85 -11.46
CA ALA A 166 5.14 0.98 -10.29
C ALA A 166 6.39 0.10 -10.24
N MET A 167 6.92 -0.15 -9.06
CA MET A 167 8.08 -1.04 -8.94
C MET A 167 7.73 -2.52 -9.01
N SER A 168 6.49 -2.89 -8.68
CA SER A 168 6.05 -4.28 -8.63
C SER A 168 4.84 -4.53 -9.52
N ASN A 169 4.73 -5.78 -9.98
CA ASN A 169 3.63 -6.29 -10.80
C ASN A 169 3.45 -7.79 -10.56
N ALA A 170 2.30 -8.33 -10.96
CA ALA A 170 2.03 -9.76 -10.85
C ALA A 170 3.04 -10.57 -11.68
N LYS A 171 3.37 -11.79 -11.21
CA LYS A 171 4.46 -12.61 -11.78
C LYS A 171 4.00 -13.91 -12.46
N TRP A 172 2.71 -14.06 -12.70
CA TRP A 172 2.18 -15.20 -13.46
C TRP A 172 2.46 -15.02 -14.97
N LYS A 173 2.47 -16.11 -15.74
CA LYS A 173 2.77 -16.07 -17.18
C LYS A 173 1.68 -15.31 -17.93
N GLY A 174 2.03 -14.18 -18.56
CA GLY A 174 1.08 -13.31 -19.24
C GLY A 174 0.58 -12.13 -18.38
N ALA A 175 1.07 -12.00 -17.15
CA ALA A 175 0.68 -10.90 -16.26
C ALA A 175 0.94 -9.53 -16.90
N PRO A 176 0.04 -8.55 -16.71
CA PRO A 176 0.34 -7.17 -17.06
C PRO A 176 1.64 -6.68 -16.41
N GLY A 177 2.34 -5.80 -17.13
CA GLY A 177 3.46 -5.06 -16.59
C GLY A 177 3.08 -4.16 -15.40
N PRO A 178 4.06 -3.50 -14.77
CA PRO A 178 3.78 -2.53 -13.71
C PRO A 178 2.86 -1.41 -14.19
N LEU A 179 1.97 -0.96 -13.30
CA LEU A 179 1.11 0.20 -13.56
C LEU A 179 1.99 1.43 -13.88
N ARG A 180 1.49 2.30 -14.75
CA ARG A 180 2.22 3.51 -15.17
C ARG A 180 1.28 4.67 -15.42
N CYS A 181 1.78 5.87 -15.17
CA CYS A 181 1.09 7.12 -15.48
C CYS A 181 2.04 8.08 -16.18
N GLY A 182 1.47 9.04 -16.92
CA GLY A 182 2.23 10.08 -17.60
C GLY A 182 1.32 11.05 -18.35
N PRO A 183 1.88 12.17 -18.83
CA PRO A 183 1.11 13.19 -19.55
C PRO A 183 0.63 12.68 -20.91
N LYS A 184 -0.46 13.27 -21.41
CA LYS A 184 -0.97 12.97 -22.77
C LYS A 184 -0.01 13.29 -23.90
N THR A 185 0.97 14.17 -23.65
CA THR A 185 2.06 14.44 -24.60
C THR A 185 2.98 13.24 -24.79
N MET A 186 3.02 12.32 -23.83
CA MET A 186 3.77 11.05 -23.90
C MET A 186 2.85 9.87 -24.24
N TYR A 187 1.65 9.85 -23.68
CA TYR A 187 0.65 8.81 -23.88
C TYR A 187 -0.70 9.45 -24.29
N PRO A 188 -0.91 9.80 -25.58
CA PRO A 188 -2.13 10.48 -26.02
C PRO A 188 -3.41 9.69 -25.68
N PHE A 189 -3.30 8.38 -25.77
CA PHE A 189 -4.24 7.37 -25.28
C PHE A 189 -3.44 6.13 -24.89
N THR A 190 -4.11 5.17 -24.28
CA THR A 190 -3.57 3.85 -23.98
C THR A 190 -4.49 2.77 -24.50
N GLY A 191 -3.92 1.64 -24.92
CA GLY A 191 -4.69 0.48 -25.30
C GLY A 191 -4.82 -0.53 -24.16
N PHE A 192 -4.57 -1.80 -24.46
CA PHE A 192 -4.80 -2.92 -23.56
C PHE A 192 -3.64 -3.89 -23.50
N TRP A 193 -3.60 -4.70 -22.45
CA TRP A 193 -2.68 -5.81 -22.31
C TRP A 193 -3.35 -7.13 -22.69
N ASN A 194 -2.85 -7.76 -23.75
CA ASN A 194 -3.26 -9.09 -24.15
C ASN A 194 -2.42 -10.13 -23.43
N PHE A 195 -2.95 -10.73 -22.35
CA PHE A 195 -2.24 -11.72 -21.54
C PHE A 195 -1.90 -13.03 -22.27
N SER A 196 -2.63 -13.34 -23.35
CA SER A 196 -2.44 -14.56 -24.15
C SER A 196 -1.49 -14.39 -25.32
N ALA A 197 -1.08 -13.14 -25.62
CA ALA A 197 -0.18 -12.89 -26.73
C ALA A 197 1.19 -13.56 -26.50
N ASP A 198 1.73 -14.18 -27.54
CA ASP A 198 3.14 -14.49 -27.58
C ASP A 198 3.91 -13.19 -27.79
N CYS A 199 4.78 -12.84 -26.84
CA CYS A 199 5.59 -11.64 -26.94
C CYS A 199 6.77 -11.80 -27.90
N GLY A 200 7.10 -13.02 -28.34
CA GLY A 200 8.32 -13.29 -29.11
C GLY A 200 9.55 -12.90 -28.28
N GLU A 201 10.11 -11.72 -28.55
CA GLU A 201 11.08 -11.07 -27.66
C GLU A 201 10.37 -10.23 -26.59
N CYS A 202 10.15 -10.85 -25.43
CA CYS A 202 9.49 -10.23 -24.27
C CYS A 202 10.38 -9.15 -23.63
N THR A 203 10.06 -7.88 -23.87
CA THR A 203 10.88 -6.72 -23.51
C THR A 203 10.14 -5.65 -22.71
N ASP A 204 8.84 -5.81 -22.46
CA ASP A 204 8.02 -4.82 -21.76
C ASP A 204 8.42 -4.68 -20.28
N TYR A 205 8.84 -5.78 -19.63
CA TYR A 205 9.37 -5.75 -18.27
C TYR A 205 10.27 -6.95 -17.95
N ILE A 206 11.11 -6.80 -16.91
CA ILE A 206 12.03 -7.85 -16.46
C ILE A 206 11.25 -9.08 -15.97
N GLY A 207 11.52 -10.22 -16.59
CA GLY A 207 10.89 -11.50 -16.25
C GLY A 207 9.54 -11.75 -16.92
N GLN A 208 9.18 -10.99 -17.95
CA GLN A 208 8.02 -11.26 -18.80
C GLN A 208 8.17 -12.63 -19.50
N LEU A 209 7.10 -13.42 -19.48
CA LEU A 209 7.08 -14.78 -20.06
C LEU A 209 6.06 -14.95 -21.19
N ALA A 210 5.11 -14.02 -21.28
CA ALA A 210 4.03 -13.93 -22.26
C ALA A 210 3.33 -12.59 -22.06
N GLY A 211 2.35 -12.32 -22.91
CA GLY A 211 1.52 -11.14 -22.86
C GLY A 211 2.18 -9.96 -23.55
N LYS A 212 1.39 -9.04 -24.11
CA LYS A 212 1.90 -7.88 -24.82
C LYS A 212 0.89 -6.74 -24.77
N GLU A 213 1.40 -5.52 -24.65
CA GLU A 213 0.57 -4.32 -24.81
C GLU A 213 0.25 -4.07 -26.30
N ASP A 214 -1.03 -3.84 -26.59
CA ASP A 214 -1.51 -3.34 -27.87
C ASP A 214 -2.06 -1.93 -27.66
N SER A 215 -1.35 -0.94 -28.20
CA SER A 215 -1.73 0.48 -28.19
C SER A 215 -2.06 0.99 -29.61
N SER A 216 -2.56 0.12 -30.48
CA SER A 216 -2.99 0.48 -31.85
C SER A 216 -4.27 1.32 -31.88
N LYS A 217 -5.10 1.22 -30.84
CA LYS A 217 -6.35 1.98 -30.66
C LYS A 217 -6.59 2.27 -29.18
N PRO A 218 -7.35 3.34 -28.85
CA PRO A 218 -7.81 3.57 -27.49
C PRO A 218 -8.59 2.37 -26.96
N TYR A 219 -8.38 2.05 -25.69
CA TYR A 219 -9.13 1.02 -24.97
C TYR A 219 -9.41 1.49 -23.56
N ALA A 220 -10.70 1.54 -23.21
CA ALA A 220 -11.14 2.04 -21.93
C ALA A 220 -10.99 1.02 -20.80
N ASN A 221 -10.68 1.49 -19.59
CA ASN A 221 -10.91 0.71 -18.37
C ASN A 221 -12.42 0.65 -18.06
N MET A 222 -12.81 -0.05 -17.00
CA MET A 222 -14.21 -0.19 -16.60
C MET A 222 -14.90 1.14 -16.26
N ALA A 223 -14.14 2.19 -15.92
CA ALA A 223 -14.64 3.54 -15.68
C ALA A 223 -14.76 4.40 -16.98
N GLY A 224 -14.49 3.83 -18.16
CA GLY A 224 -14.56 4.55 -19.44
C GLY A 224 -13.32 5.38 -19.78
N ARG A 225 -12.21 5.20 -19.06
CA ARG A 225 -10.99 6.01 -19.21
C ARG A 225 -10.00 5.36 -20.17
N GLU A 226 -9.46 6.14 -21.10
CA GLU A 226 -8.56 5.67 -22.17
C GLU A 226 -7.15 6.27 -22.10
N ASP A 227 -6.82 7.00 -21.04
CA ASP A 227 -5.50 7.63 -20.84
C ASP A 227 -5.02 7.45 -19.40
N ILE A 228 -3.73 7.72 -19.19
CA ILE A 228 -3.05 7.57 -17.90
C ILE A 228 -2.53 8.89 -17.29
N GLU A 229 -3.14 10.01 -17.67
CA GLU A 229 -2.80 11.35 -17.18
C GLU A 229 -3.45 11.64 -15.81
N GLY A 230 -2.65 12.15 -14.87
CA GLY A 230 -3.11 12.48 -13.52
C GLY A 230 -3.39 11.29 -12.61
N CYS A 231 -2.99 10.08 -13.01
CA CYS A 231 -3.45 8.81 -12.46
C CYS A 231 -2.57 8.12 -11.42
N CYS A 232 -1.43 8.71 -11.05
CA CYS A 232 -0.34 8.03 -10.35
C CYS A 232 -0.63 7.53 -8.92
N TRP A 233 -1.90 7.39 -8.56
CA TRP A 233 -2.46 7.19 -7.23
C TRP A 233 -3.00 5.76 -7.02
N TRP A 234 -2.48 4.76 -7.74
CA TRP A 234 -2.78 3.35 -7.44
C TRP A 234 -2.30 2.93 -6.05
N GLY A 235 -2.80 1.79 -5.59
CA GLY A 235 -2.53 1.28 -4.26
C GLY A 235 -1.05 1.05 -3.99
N ARG A 236 -0.53 1.54 -2.86
CA ARG A 236 0.87 1.29 -2.45
C ARG A 236 1.00 0.85 -1.00
N GLY A 237 2.11 0.18 -0.72
CA GLY A 237 2.43 -0.33 0.59
C GLY A 237 1.63 -1.57 0.95
N VAL A 238 1.72 -1.96 2.23
CA VAL A 238 1.28 -3.30 2.66
C VAL A 238 -0.24 -3.50 2.61
N LEU A 239 -1.03 -2.43 2.67
CA LEU A 239 -2.50 -2.45 2.56
C LEU A 239 -3.02 -1.95 1.18
N ARG A 240 -2.12 -1.56 0.26
CA ARG A 240 -2.47 -1.05 -1.07
C ARG A 240 -3.48 0.11 -1.05
N GLU A 241 -3.31 1.06 -0.14
CA GLU A 241 -4.15 2.26 -0.07
C GLU A 241 -3.95 3.14 -1.31
N ASN A 242 -5.06 3.57 -1.93
CA ASN A 242 -5.07 4.26 -3.22
C ASN A 242 -5.81 5.61 -3.16
N GLY A 243 -5.62 6.43 -4.20
CA GLY A 243 -6.28 7.71 -4.38
C GLY A 243 -5.56 8.93 -3.80
N ILE A 244 -5.91 10.11 -4.31
CA ILE A 244 -5.30 11.39 -3.91
C ILE A 244 -5.50 11.73 -2.43
N CYS A 245 -6.58 11.24 -1.81
CA CYS A 245 -6.83 11.48 -0.40
C CYS A 245 -5.84 10.72 0.48
N HIS A 246 -5.66 9.41 0.27
CA HIS A 246 -4.79 8.60 1.12
C HIS A 246 -3.32 9.01 0.99
N VAL A 247 -2.83 9.24 -0.24
CA VAL A 247 -1.47 9.74 -0.44
C VAL A 247 -1.30 11.16 0.09
N GLY A 248 -2.34 11.99 0.00
CA GLY A 248 -2.35 13.32 0.59
C GLY A 248 -2.23 13.30 2.11
N LYS A 249 -3.01 12.45 2.77
CA LYS A 249 -2.90 12.22 4.22
C LYS A 249 -1.51 11.72 4.61
N LEU A 250 -0.91 10.82 3.82
CA LEU A 250 0.48 10.38 4.05
C LEU A 250 1.43 11.58 4.08
N ASN A 251 1.37 12.42 3.04
CA ASN A 251 2.24 13.59 2.95
C ASN A 251 1.95 14.62 4.05
N TYR A 252 0.67 14.81 4.34
CA TYR A 252 0.21 15.72 5.38
C TYR A 252 0.72 15.30 6.75
N PHE A 253 0.65 14.03 7.15
CA PHE A 253 1.07 13.61 8.49
C PHE A 253 2.54 13.24 8.60
N LEU A 254 3.12 12.63 7.57
CA LEU A 254 4.43 11.97 7.67
C LEU A 254 5.48 12.50 6.70
N GLY A 255 5.07 13.24 5.66
CA GLY A 255 5.96 13.67 4.57
C GLY A 255 6.50 15.09 4.70
N ALA A 256 6.97 15.62 3.57
CA ALA A 256 7.54 16.95 3.44
C ALA A 256 6.54 18.04 3.82
N ARG A 257 5.24 17.85 3.55
CA ARG A 257 4.23 18.82 3.95
C ARG A 257 4.12 18.95 5.47
N ALA A 258 4.16 17.84 6.21
CA ALA A 258 4.22 17.88 7.67
C ALA A 258 5.38 18.75 8.17
N HIS A 259 6.55 18.56 7.57
CA HIS A 259 7.76 19.30 7.91
C HIS A 259 7.67 20.79 7.57
N GLN A 260 7.20 21.13 6.36
CA GLN A 260 7.02 22.52 5.90
C GLN A 260 6.05 23.30 6.80
N GLU A 261 4.99 22.63 7.27
CA GLU A 261 4.02 23.18 8.22
C GLU A 261 4.50 23.12 9.69
N LYS A 262 5.78 22.81 9.92
CA LYS A 262 6.43 22.76 11.25
C LYS A 262 5.80 21.74 12.22
N ARG A 263 5.18 20.69 11.69
CA ARG A 263 4.72 19.52 12.47
C ARG A 263 5.82 18.45 12.47
N MET A 264 5.71 17.49 13.40
CA MET A 264 6.59 16.32 13.39
C MET A 264 6.40 15.56 12.07
N SER A 265 7.51 15.15 11.45
CA SER A 265 7.52 14.43 10.18
C SER A 265 8.55 13.31 10.24
N LEU A 266 8.14 12.08 9.90
CA LEU A 266 9.04 10.93 9.82
C LEU A 266 9.88 10.96 8.54
N TYR A 267 9.36 11.60 7.48
CA TYR A 267 9.96 11.67 6.15
C TYR A 267 9.99 13.13 5.66
N PRO A 268 10.77 14.01 6.32
CA PRO A 268 10.71 15.46 6.09
C PRO A 268 11.15 15.89 4.69
N SER A 269 11.90 15.05 3.97
CA SER A 269 12.39 15.30 2.62
C SER A 269 11.54 14.68 1.50
N ILE A 270 10.52 13.88 1.84
CA ILE A 270 9.74 13.13 0.84
C ILE A 270 8.39 13.79 0.66
N ASP A 271 8.15 14.35 -0.52
CA ASP A 271 6.82 14.79 -0.93
C ASP A 271 6.10 13.62 -1.61
N PHE A 272 5.29 12.89 -0.85
CA PHE A 272 4.53 11.76 -1.39
C PHE A 272 3.48 12.18 -2.44
N CYS A 273 3.09 13.46 -2.49
CA CYS A 273 2.22 13.96 -3.56
C CYS A 273 2.99 14.23 -4.87
N LYS A 274 4.31 14.19 -4.86
CA LYS A 274 5.17 14.32 -6.06
C LYS A 274 5.89 13.02 -6.40
N ASP A 275 6.18 12.20 -5.40
CA ASP A 275 6.80 10.89 -5.54
C ASP A 275 6.02 9.86 -4.71
N PRO A 276 4.80 9.49 -5.12
CA PRO A 276 4.01 8.48 -4.41
C PRO A 276 4.71 7.12 -4.38
N GLU A 277 5.60 6.87 -5.35
CA GLU A 277 6.40 5.64 -5.43
C GLU A 277 7.41 5.51 -4.29
N ALA A 278 7.74 6.60 -3.59
CA ALA A 278 8.67 6.58 -2.44
C ALA A 278 8.24 5.62 -1.31
N VAL A 279 6.96 5.21 -1.27
CA VAL A 279 6.43 4.20 -0.34
C VAL A 279 7.12 2.84 -0.48
N CYS A 280 7.51 2.46 -1.69
CA CYS A 280 7.91 1.10 -2.01
C CYS A 280 9.44 0.82 -1.96
N PRO A 281 10.37 1.70 -2.40
CA PRO A 281 11.80 1.39 -2.42
C PRO A 281 12.43 1.47 -1.02
N ARG A 282 13.27 0.47 -0.71
CA ARG A 282 13.98 0.37 0.60
C ARG A 282 14.96 1.53 0.80
N ALA A 283 15.46 2.11 -0.29
CA ALA A 283 16.44 3.18 -0.24
C ALA A 283 15.83 4.55 0.14
N LYS A 284 14.51 4.72 -0.03
CA LYS A 284 13.82 5.99 0.27
C LYS A 284 13.09 5.95 1.61
N MET A 285 12.66 4.79 2.09
CA MET A 285 12.00 4.64 3.38
C MET A 285 12.65 3.59 4.26
N ASP A 286 13.00 4.03 5.47
CA ASP A 286 13.68 3.24 6.50
C ASP A 286 12.72 2.24 7.21
N CYS A 287 11.42 2.30 6.91
CA CYS A 287 10.32 1.44 7.38
C CYS A 287 9.19 1.40 6.31
N ARG A 288 8.88 0.21 5.76
CA ARG A 288 7.84 0.04 4.71
C ARG A 288 6.41 -0.18 5.22
N VAL A 289 6.25 -0.37 6.52
CA VAL A 289 4.94 -0.58 7.14
C VAL A 289 4.46 0.78 7.65
N VAL A 290 3.66 1.46 6.83
CA VAL A 290 2.95 2.66 7.28
C VAL A 290 1.52 2.24 7.62
N CYS A 291 1.18 2.25 8.90
CA CYS A 291 -0.20 2.09 9.34
C CYS A 291 -0.87 3.46 9.23
N MET A 292 -1.72 3.67 8.22
CA MET A 292 -2.68 4.78 8.23
C MET A 292 -4.09 4.22 8.30
N GLY A 293 -4.82 4.65 9.34
CA GLY A 293 -6.23 4.36 9.58
C GLY A 293 -6.87 5.46 10.41
#